data_AF-A0A714KPT2-F1
#
_entry.id   AF-A0A714KPT2-F1
#
_cell.length_a   1.000
_cell.length_b   1.000
_cell.length_c   1.000
_cell.angle_alpha   90.00
_cell.angle_beta   90.00
_cell.angle_gamma   90.00
#
_symmetry.space_group_name_H-M   'P 1'
#
loop_
_entity.id
_entity.type
_entity.pdbx_description
1 polymer ?
#
loop_
_entity_poly.entity_id
_entity_poly.type
_entity_poly.pdbx_seq_one_letter_code
_entity_poly.pdbx_strand_id
1 'polypeptide(L)' 'FVKARKISDVKCSDNPPTFHEIRSLLGRLYKDERGEEFAQKLLGHTSENTTKLYLDERDNKAYVML' A
#
# COMPACT_ATOMS: atom_id res chain seq x y z
N PHE A 1 -6.21 13.27 4.54
CA PHE A 1 -5.15 12.31 4.92
C PHE A 1 -3.93 12.98 5.56
N VAL A 2 -3.19 13.88 4.90
CA VAL A 2 -1.95 14.49 5.44
C VAL A 2 -2.13 15.10 6.83
N LYS A 3 -3.23 15.83 7.08
CA LYS A 3 -3.55 16.38 8.40
C LYS A 3 -3.70 15.27 9.46
N ALA A 4 -4.43 14.21 9.16
CA ALA A 4 -4.62 13.07 10.06
C ALA A 4 -3.30 12.34 10.35
N ARG A 5 -2.47 12.10 9.32
CA ARG A 5 -1.14 11.48 9.46
C ARG A 5 -0.21 12.31 10.36
N LYS A 6 -0.29 13.65 10.31
CA LYS A 6 0.50 14.53 11.19
C LYS A 6 0.02 14.50 12.64
N ILE A 7 -1.28 14.25 12.87
CA ILE A 7 -1.89 14.19 14.21
C ILE A 7 -1.73 12.80 14.84
N SER A 8 -1.60 11.75 14.02
CA SER A 8 -1.50 10.36 14.51
C SER A 8 -0.17 10.02 15.21
N ASP A 9 0.79 10.96 15.26
CA ASP A 9 2.11 10.80 15.87
C ASP A 9 2.89 9.55 15.38
N VAL A 10 2.60 9.12 14.14
CA VAL A 10 3.26 7.98 13.51
C VAL A 10 4.59 8.44 12.93
N LYS A 11 5.69 7.83 13.37
CA LYS A 11 7.00 8.05 12.76
C LYS A 11 6.98 7.55 11.31
N CYS A 12 7.32 8.44 10.39
CA CYS A 12 7.42 8.15 8.98
C CYS A 12 8.84 8.46 8.49
N SER A 13 9.25 7.87 7.38
CA SER A 13 10.48 8.25 6.67
C SER A 13 10.38 9.66 6.07
N ASP A 14 11.49 10.16 5.51
CA ASP A 14 11.58 11.46 4.84
C ASP A 14 10.54 11.64 3.72
N ASN A 15 10.08 10.53 3.13
CA ASN A 15 9.02 10.49 2.13
C ASN A 15 7.80 9.73 2.69
N PRO A 16 7.00 10.40 3.54
CA PRO A 16 5.94 9.73 4.27
C PRO A 16 4.78 9.31 3.35
N PRO A 17 4.11 8.17 3.62
CA PRO A 17 3.11 7.60 2.73
C PRO A 17 1.95 8.57 2.47
N THR A 18 1.50 8.65 1.21
CA THR A 18 0.39 9.52 0.83
C THR A 18 -0.95 8.78 0.89
N PHE A 19 -2.06 9.46 0.61
CA PHE A 19 -3.37 8.80 0.56
C PHE A 19 -3.41 7.66 -0.47
N HIS A 20 -2.64 7.77 -1.56
CA HIS A 20 -2.57 6.74 -2.61
C HIS A 20 -2.03 5.40 -2.09
N GLU A 21 -1.17 5.41 -1.06
CA GLU A 21 -0.58 4.20 -0.49
C GLU A 21 -1.62 3.27 0.17
N ILE A 22 -2.81 3.77 0.50
CA ILE A 22 -3.93 2.94 0.97
C ILE A 22 -4.34 1.92 -0.10
N ARG A 23 -4.26 2.25 -1.39
CA ARG A 23 -4.56 1.29 -2.47
C ARG A 23 -3.57 0.14 -2.48
N SER A 24 -2.28 0.42 -2.34
CA SER A 24 -1.24 -0.61 -2.28
C SER A 24 -1.40 -1.49 -1.03
N LEU A 25 -1.72 -0.88 0.12
CA LEU A 25 -2.02 -1.62 1.35
C LEU A 25 -3.20 -2.58 1.20
N LEU A 26 -4.32 -2.10 0.64
CA LEU A 26 -5.49 -2.94 0.35
C LEU A 26 -5.14 -4.10 -0.60
N GLY A 27 -4.36 -3.81 -1.64
CA GLY A 27 -3.88 -4.82 -2.58
C GLY A 27 -3.16 -5.96 -1.88
N ARG A 28 -2.20 -5.65 -0.99
CA ARG A 28 -1.46 -6.66 -0.23
C ARG A 28 -2.34 -7.47 0.71
N LEU A 29 -3.20 -6.81 1.50
CA LEU A 29 -4.11 -7.50 2.42
C LEU A 29 -5.04 -8.49 1.69
N TYR A 30 -5.62 -8.09 0.58
CA TYR A 30 -6.51 -8.96 -0.19
C TYR A 30 -5.80 -9.99 -1.05
N LYS A 31 -4.54 -9.74 -1.44
CA LYS A 31 -3.68 -10.77 -2.02
C LYS A 31 -3.45 -11.90 -1.02
N ASP A 32 -3.16 -11.57 0.24
CA ASP A 32 -2.93 -12.56 1.28
C ASP A 32 -4.22 -13.30 1.67
N GLU A 33 -5.36 -12.60 1.74
CA GLU A 33 -6.66 -13.19 2.09
C GLU A 33 -7.29 -14.00 0.94
N ARG A 34 -7.15 -13.54 -0.32
CA ARG A 34 -7.97 -14.02 -1.47
C ARG A 34 -7.19 -14.29 -2.75
N GLY A 35 -5.88 -14.12 -2.74
CA GLY A 35 -5.00 -14.34 -3.88
C GLY A 35 -4.83 -13.13 -4.80
N GLU A 36 -3.79 -13.21 -5.63
CA GLU A 36 -3.34 -12.11 -6.49
C GLU A 36 -4.36 -11.74 -7.58
N GLU A 37 -5.07 -12.71 -8.16
CA GLU A 37 -6.10 -12.45 -9.18
C GLU A 37 -7.27 -11.63 -8.61
N PHE A 38 -7.69 -11.95 -7.38
CA PHE A 38 -8.72 -11.18 -6.68
C PHE A 38 -8.22 -9.75 -6.42
N ALA A 39 -6.99 -9.60 -5.92
CA ALA A 39 -6.40 -8.29 -5.68
C ALA A 39 -6.28 -7.45 -6.96
N GLN A 40 -5.89 -8.04 -8.09
CA GLN A 40 -5.83 -7.35 -9.38
C GLN A 40 -7.20 -6.82 -9.83
N LYS A 41 -8.23 -7.65 -9.73
CA LYS A 41 -9.61 -7.27 -10.06
C LYS A 41 -10.13 -6.18 -9.13
N LEU A 42 -9.87 -6.29 -7.82
CA LEU A 42 -10.22 -5.28 -6.81
C LEU A 42 -9.54 -3.94 -7.09
N LEU A 43 -8.26 -3.97 -7.47
CA LEU A 43 -7.51 -2.76 -7.81
C LEU A 43 -7.92 -2.18 -9.18
N GLY A 44 -8.61 -2.96 -10.02
CA GLY A 44 -9.06 -2.55 -11.35
C GLY A 44 -7.91 -2.44 -12.35
N HIS A 45 -6.84 -3.22 -12.17
CA HIS A 45 -5.68 -3.15 -13.05
C HIS A 45 -5.81 -4.11 -14.23
N THR A 46 -5.72 -3.57 -15.45
CA THR A 46 -5.70 -4.38 -16.67
C THR A 46 -4.41 -5.19 -16.81
N SER A 47 -3.28 -4.64 -16.34
CA SER A 47 -1.97 -5.30 -16.43
C SER A 47 -1.55 -5.91 -15.09
N GLU A 48 -1.10 -7.16 -15.14
CA GLU A 48 -0.47 -7.84 -14.01
C GLU A 48 0.77 -7.09 -13.50
N ASN A 49 1.55 -6.48 -14.39
CA ASN A 49 2.75 -5.72 -14.01
C ASN A 49 2.39 -4.52 -13.13
N THR A 50 1.27 -3.84 -13.41
CA THR A 50 0.77 -2.77 -12.55
C THR A 50 0.35 -3.31 -11.20
N THR A 51 -0.32 -4.46 -11.13
CA THR A 51 -0.66 -5.11 -9.86
C THR A 51 0.58 -5.44 -9.04
N LYS A 52 1.61 -6.04 -9.65
CA LYS A 52 2.86 -6.38 -8.97
C LYS A 52 3.52 -5.15 -8.33
N LEU A 53 3.50 -3.98 -8.99
CA LEU A 53 4.02 -2.73 -8.42
C LEU A 53 3.28 -2.24 -7.16
N TYR A 54 1.99 -2.58 -7.02
CA TYR A 54 1.17 -2.25 -5.83
C TYR A 54 1.28 -3.32 -4.74
N LEU A 55 1.51 -4.58 -5.13
CA LEU A 55 1.72 -5.70 -4.20
C LEU A 55 3.13 -5.75 -3.63
N ASP A 56 4.06 -5.00 -4.22
CA ASP A 56 5.41 -4.83 -3.68
C ASP A 56 5.38 -4.17 -2.30
N GLU A 57 6.03 -4.81 -1.32
CA GLU A 57 6.16 -4.36 0.06
C GLU A 57 7.21 -3.24 0.24
N ARG A 58 8.04 -3.01 -0.79
CA ARG A 58 9.07 -1.96 -0.86
C ARG A 58 9.89 -1.88 0.43
N ASP A 59 10.74 -2.90 0.64
CA ASP A 59 11.76 -2.98 1.71
C ASP A 59 11.28 -2.64 3.13
N ASN A 60 9.97 -2.67 3.42
CA ASN A 60 9.39 -2.23 4.70
C ASN A 60 9.75 -0.80 5.14
N LYS A 61 10.51 -0.03 4.35
CA LYS A 61 10.96 1.34 4.70
C LYS A 61 9.81 2.36 4.72
N ALA A 62 8.70 2.04 4.07
CA ALA A 62 7.49 2.85 4.11
C ALA A 62 6.67 2.67 5.41
N TYR A 63 6.94 1.61 6.19
CA TYR A 63 6.15 1.20 7.36
C TYR A 63 6.99 0.98 8.63
N VAL A 64 8.27 1.36 8.66
CA VAL A 64 9.05 1.27 9.90
C VAL A 64 8.50 2.29 10.91
N MET A 65 7.53 1.81 11.69
CA MET A 65 7.15 2.36 12.97
C MET A 65 8.33 2.12 13.92
N LEU A 66 9.31 3.03 13.89
CA LEU A 66 10.36 3.10 14.92
C LEU A 66 9.80 3.63 16.23
#